data_AF-A0A7S4AYR1-F1
#
_entry.id   AF-A0A7S4AYR1-F1
#
_cell.length_a   1.000
_cell.length_b   1.000
_cell.length_c   1.000
_cell.angle_alpha   90.00
_cell.angle_beta   90.00
_cell.angle_gamma   90.00
#
_symmetry.space_group_name_H-M   'P 1'
#
loop_
_entity.id
_entity.type
_entity.pdbx_description
1 polymer ?
#
loop_
_entity_poly.entity_id
_entity_poly.type
_entity_poly.pdbx_seq_one_letter_code
_entity_poly.pdbx_strand_id
1 'polypeptide(L)'
;RGGVRSVAATEMLCATLAAAALVAYAPARSTPPLHPFGLAHATYVHTAAFRTRSSPAFLLQQGRQAPRWKCSDFGQARRRNTGIGSLSSQMVAEADNLDPNLLAKHVLVMFSAAAVLGPLCDGCHSRHDVLHYTAPSLLTAPNGQLLLESCWWVPVLFGIAGIILGVSHPVLDRAAAQNSGAAMRGPPGWRATILSIGCFCSCYELSGVLAQAAALKQVDSHLFSVDLPLLVNAAAIFAIFERSAGGLGMALLTAVVGPVVEIGLIKFGLYHYSHPDFWGIPSWITYVYAAGSPAVGALGRQTLHELRKREQAR
;
A
#
# COMPACT_ATOMS: atom_id res chain seq x y z
N ARG A 1 28.47 -2.39 -9.15
CA ARG A 1 28.35 -1.74 -7.81
C ARG A 1 27.29 -0.61 -7.83
N GLY A 2 26.10 -0.83 -8.40
CA GLY A 2 25.05 0.21 -8.55
C GLY A 2 23.75 -0.01 -7.76
N GLY A 3 23.55 -1.18 -7.14
CA GLY A 3 22.28 -1.54 -6.49
C GLY A 3 22.14 -1.13 -5.02
N VAL A 4 23.21 -0.74 -4.35
CA VAL A 4 23.19 -0.47 -2.89
C VAL A 4 22.63 0.93 -2.57
N ARG A 5 22.70 1.87 -3.51
CA ARG A 5 22.27 3.26 -3.28
C ARG A 5 20.75 3.47 -3.36
N SER A 6 20.00 2.64 -4.08
CA SER A 6 18.53 2.82 -4.16
C SER A 6 17.79 2.22 -2.96
N VAL A 7 18.35 1.18 -2.33
CA VAL A 7 17.76 0.56 -1.14
C VAL A 7 17.86 1.50 0.06
N ALA A 8 19.01 2.14 0.27
CA ALA A 8 19.18 3.12 1.35
C ALA A 8 18.26 4.34 1.20
N ALA A 9 18.04 4.83 -0.02
CA ALA A 9 17.11 5.94 -0.27
C ALA A 9 15.63 5.53 0.00
N THR A 10 15.29 4.27 -0.26
CA THR A 10 13.95 3.72 -0.03
C THR A 10 13.70 3.51 1.47
N GLU A 11 14.67 2.92 2.19
CA GLU A 11 14.61 2.77 3.64
C GLU A 11 14.53 4.14 4.34
N MET A 12 15.28 5.13 3.85
CA MET A 12 15.25 6.48 4.38
C MET A 12 13.92 7.20 4.10
N LEU A 13 13.29 6.99 2.95
CA LEU A 13 11.97 7.57 2.64
C LEU A 13 10.85 6.92 3.48
N CYS A 14 10.86 5.59 3.64
CA CYS A 14 9.92 4.88 4.51
C CYS A 14 10.10 5.28 5.98
N ALA A 15 11.35 5.39 6.45
CA ALA A 15 11.65 5.87 7.79
C ALA A 15 11.27 7.34 7.98
N THR A 16 11.40 8.18 6.95
CA THR A 16 11.00 9.60 7.00
C THR A 16 9.48 9.76 7.02
N LEU A 17 8.75 8.93 6.26
CA LEU A 17 7.28 8.92 6.28
C LEU A 17 6.74 8.36 7.61
N ALA A 18 7.36 7.31 8.14
CA ALA A 18 7.04 6.78 9.48
C ALA A 18 7.40 7.78 10.60
N ALA A 19 8.53 8.48 10.48
CA ALA A 19 8.92 9.52 11.42
C ALA A 19 8.03 10.77 11.33
N ALA A 20 7.58 11.15 10.13
CA ALA A 20 6.62 12.23 9.94
C ALA A 20 5.26 11.90 10.58
N ALA A 21 4.81 10.64 10.49
CA ALA A 21 3.63 10.15 11.19
C ALA A 21 3.81 10.19 12.73
N LEU A 22 4.99 9.83 13.24
CA LEU A 22 5.31 9.92 14.68
C LEU A 22 5.41 11.36 15.20
N VAL A 23 5.95 12.29 14.40
CA VAL A 23 6.02 13.72 14.75
C VAL A 23 4.63 14.38 14.73
N ALA A 24 3.73 13.92 13.85
CA ALA A 24 2.33 14.34 13.86
C ALA A 24 1.54 13.81 15.09
N TYR A 25 2.03 12.77 15.78
CA TYR A 25 1.38 12.12 16.91
C TYR A 25 2.02 12.46 18.27
N ALA A 26 2.79 13.54 18.41
CA ALA A 26 3.18 13.99 19.75
C ALA A 26 1.91 14.42 20.53
N PRO A 27 1.50 13.70 21.59
CA PRO A 27 0.30 14.08 22.33
C PRO A 27 0.54 15.45 22.96
N ALA A 28 -0.39 16.37 22.74
CA ALA A 28 -0.42 17.62 23.47
C ALA A 28 -0.53 17.26 24.96
N ARG A 29 0.55 17.44 25.71
CA ARG A 29 0.51 17.33 27.18
C ARG A 29 -0.51 18.35 27.66
N SER A 30 -1.65 17.87 28.14
CA SER A 30 -2.61 18.67 28.90
C SER A 30 -1.94 19.10 30.20
N THR A 31 -1.43 20.32 30.26
CA THR A 31 -1.06 20.96 31.52
C THR A 31 -2.33 21.49 32.19
N PRO A 32 -2.63 21.12 33.44
CA PRO A 32 -3.71 21.74 34.19
C PRO A 32 -3.34 23.20 34.56
N PRO A 33 -4.32 24.09 34.79
CA PRO A 33 -4.04 25.49 35.10
C PRO A 33 -3.59 25.58 36.57
N LEU A 34 -2.43 26.19 36.80
CA LEU A 34 -2.01 26.64 38.12
C LEU A 34 -1.60 28.11 38.08
N HIS A 35 -2.11 28.83 39.07
CA HIS A 35 -1.93 30.26 39.35
C HIS A 35 -0.46 30.65 39.63
N PRO A 36 -0.14 31.97 39.63
CA PRO A 36 1.22 32.47 39.45
C PRO A 36 1.97 32.61 40.77
N PHE A 37 3.19 32.09 40.86
CA PHE A 37 4.26 32.62 41.73
C PHE A 37 5.63 32.05 41.32
N GLY A 38 6.62 32.94 41.15
CA GLY A 38 7.99 32.77 41.66
C GLY A 38 8.98 31.85 40.91
N LEU A 39 9.79 32.49 40.06
CA LEU A 39 11.28 32.43 39.98
C LEU A 39 12.08 31.10 40.00
N ALA A 40 12.84 30.93 38.89
CA ALA A 40 14.20 30.36 38.69
C ALA A 40 14.44 28.87 39.05
N HIS A 41 15.13 28.03 38.27
CA HIS A 41 16.36 28.24 37.51
C HIS A 41 16.63 27.09 36.50
N ALA A 42 17.27 27.45 35.37
CA ALA A 42 18.23 26.71 34.55
C ALA A 42 18.02 25.23 34.16
N THR A 43 17.94 24.96 32.86
CA THR A 43 18.67 23.83 32.25
C THR A 43 19.09 24.13 30.81
N TYR A 44 20.34 23.77 30.55
CA TYR A 44 21.15 23.89 29.33
C TYR A 44 20.45 23.49 28.02
N VAL A 45 20.61 24.32 26.98
CA VAL A 45 20.38 23.93 25.57
C VAL A 45 21.72 23.95 24.84
N HIS A 46 22.18 22.78 24.40
CA HIS A 46 23.26 22.65 23.42
C HIS A 46 22.64 22.64 22.01
N THR A 47 22.70 23.77 21.31
CA THR A 47 22.45 23.86 19.87
C THR A 47 23.79 23.74 19.14
N ALA A 48 24.06 22.59 18.54
CA ALA A 48 25.20 22.43 17.64
C ALA A 48 24.83 22.95 16.24
N ALA A 49 25.31 24.16 15.94
CA ALA A 49 25.30 24.72 14.59
C ALA A 49 26.36 24.03 13.72
N PHE A 50 25.96 23.41 12.61
CA PHE A 50 26.90 22.97 11.58
C PHE A 50 26.97 24.00 10.45
N ARG A 51 28.16 24.60 10.32
CA ARG A 51 28.55 25.57 9.30
C ARG A 51 28.54 24.94 7.91
N THR A 52 27.81 25.53 6.97
CA THR A 52 28.07 25.38 5.53
C THR A 52 29.08 26.44 5.10
N ARG A 53 30.30 26.02 4.75
CA ARG A 53 31.26 26.86 4.02
C ARG A 53 31.00 26.72 2.53
N SER A 54 30.51 27.79 1.92
CA SER A 54 30.57 28.06 0.49
C SER A 54 31.98 28.50 0.09
N SER A 55 32.49 27.99 -1.04
CA SER A 55 33.10 28.80 -2.12
C SER A 55 33.57 27.94 -3.31
N PRO A 56 33.77 28.56 -4.49
CA PRO A 56 33.41 27.96 -5.77
C PRO A 56 34.59 27.59 -6.69
N ALA A 57 34.22 26.96 -7.81
CA ALA A 57 34.90 26.91 -9.11
C ALA A 57 35.91 25.77 -9.40
N PHE A 58 35.79 25.32 -10.66
CA PHE A 58 36.75 24.57 -11.48
C PHE A 58 36.74 23.03 -11.42
N LEU A 59 35.99 22.39 -12.33
CA LEU A 59 36.59 21.81 -13.56
C LEU A 59 35.52 21.24 -14.50
N LEU A 60 35.74 21.56 -15.77
CA LEU A 60 35.02 21.16 -16.97
C LEU A 60 35.07 19.64 -17.23
N GLN A 61 34.14 19.21 -18.09
CA GLN A 61 34.30 18.15 -19.08
C GLN A 61 34.07 16.70 -18.59
N GLN A 62 32.86 16.19 -18.83
CA GLN A 62 32.69 14.99 -19.66
C GLN A 62 31.22 14.83 -20.07
N GLY A 63 30.98 14.95 -21.38
CA GLY A 63 29.70 14.65 -21.99
C GLY A 63 29.39 13.16 -21.93
N ARG A 64 28.19 12.82 -21.45
CA ARG A 64 27.50 11.59 -21.82
C ARG A 64 26.12 11.97 -22.31
N GLN A 65 25.91 11.74 -23.60
CA GLN A 65 24.62 11.94 -24.25
C GLN A 65 23.58 11.00 -23.63
N ALA A 66 22.47 11.56 -23.17
CA ALA A 66 21.27 10.81 -22.85
C ALA A 66 20.60 10.35 -24.16
N PRO A 67 20.00 9.14 -24.21
CA PRO A 67 19.30 8.69 -25.41
C PRO A 67 18.09 9.59 -25.69
N ARG A 68 18.09 10.17 -26.88
CA ARG A 68 17.01 10.98 -27.45
C ARG A 68 15.89 10.05 -27.90
N TRP A 69 14.77 10.04 -27.19
CA TRP A 69 13.56 9.37 -27.65
C TRP A 69 13.01 10.14 -28.86
N LYS A 70 13.02 9.53 -30.05
CA LYS A 70 12.40 10.09 -31.26
C LYS A 70 10.94 9.63 -31.33
N CYS A 71 10.01 10.58 -31.46
CA CYS A 71 8.58 10.33 -31.66
C CYS A 71 8.19 9.70 -33.01
N SER A 72 9.14 9.16 -33.79
CA SER A 72 8.88 8.59 -35.11
C SER A 72 8.58 7.08 -35.10
N ASP A 73 8.66 6.40 -33.95
CA ASP A 73 8.41 4.95 -33.87
C ASP A 73 6.93 4.58 -33.68
N PHE A 74 6.02 5.56 -33.70
CA PHE A 74 4.58 5.36 -33.64
C PHE A 74 3.94 4.91 -34.97
N GLY A 75 4.73 4.73 -36.02
CA GLY A 75 4.26 4.51 -37.39
C GLY A 75 4.39 3.07 -37.91
N GLN A 76 4.15 2.04 -37.09
CA GLN A 76 3.97 0.67 -37.60
C GLN A 76 3.20 -0.24 -36.61
N ALA A 77 2.08 0.26 -36.08
CA ALA A 77 1.09 -0.57 -35.38
C ALA A 77 0.33 -1.43 -36.40
N ARG A 78 0.91 -2.58 -36.74
CA ARG A 78 0.25 -3.68 -37.45
C ARG A 78 -1.03 -4.04 -36.70
N ARG A 79 -2.17 -3.98 -37.40
CA ARG A 79 -3.52 -4.37 -36.96
C ARG A 79 -3.46 -5.58 -36.01
N ARG A 80 -3.59 -5.36 -34.70
CA ARG A 80 -3.93 -6.42 -33.73
C ARG A 80 -5.37 -6.23 -33.32
N ASN A 81 -6.15 -7.25 -33.66
CA ASN A 81 -7.53 -7.46 -33.27
C ASN A 81 -7.65 -7.23 -31.76
N THR A 82 -8.38 -6.21 -31.32
CA THR A 82 -8.63 -5.91 -29.89
C THR A 82 -9.64 -6.91 -29.34
N GLY A 83 -9.17 -8.13 -29.07
CA GLY A 83 -9.97 -9.20 -28.49
C GLY A 83 -9.97 -9.14 -26.97
N ILE A 84 -10.87 -8.35 -26.38
CA ILE A 84 -11.17 -8.46 -24.94
C ILE A 84 -11.60 -9.91 -24.59
N GLY A 85 -12.24 -10.60 -25.55
CA GLY A 85 -12.56 -12.04 -25.44
C GLY A 85 -11.35 -12.98 -25.45
N SER A 86 -10.23 -12.62 -26.10
CA SER A 86 -9.04 -13.48 -26.14
C SER A 86 -8.24 -13.43 -24.84
N LEU A 87 -8.25 -12.29 -24.14
CA LEU A 87 -7.60 -12.15 -22.83
C LEU A 87 -8.26 -13.04 -21.77
N SER A 88 -9.60 -13.05 -21.70
CA SER A 88 -10.30 -13.93 -20.74
C SER A 88 -10.08 -15.42 -21.04
N SER A 89 -10.12 -15.80 -22.32
CA SER A 89 -9.93 -17.19 -22.75
C SER A 89 -8.48 -17.68 -22.51
N GLN A 90 -7.49 -16.80 -22.70
CA GLN A 90 -6.08 -17.10 -22.41
C GLN A 90 -5.80 -17.13 -20.90
N MET A 91 -6.42 -16.27 -20.10
CA MET A 91 -6.28 -16.30 -18.64
C MET A 91 -6.83 -17.60 -18.03
N VAL A 92 -7.97 -18.09 -18.55
CA VAL A 92 -8.57 -19.37 -18.11
C VAL A 92 -7.71 -20.56 -18.55
N ALA A 93 -7.34 -20.64 -19.84
CA ALA A 93 -6.55 -21.75 -20.39
C ALA A 93 -5.13 -21.87 -19.82
N GLU A 94 -4.64 -20.86 -19.11
CA GLU A 94 -3.29 -20.83 -18.57
C GLU A 94 -3.21 -20.93 -17.04
N ALA A 95 -4.31 -20.62 -16.34
CA ALA A 95 -4.56 -21.17 -15.01
C ALA A 95 -4.63 -22.71 -15.07
N ASP A 96 -5.16 -23.26 -16.17
CA ASP A 96 -5.20 -24.71 -16.43
C ASP A 96 -3.81 -25.36 -16.59
N ASN A 97 -2.74 -24.59 -16.81
CA ASN A 97 -1.36 -25.09 -16.94
C ASN A 97 -0.55 -25.05 -15.62
N LEU A 98 -1.14 -24.56 -14.52
CA LEU A 98 -0.56 -24.75 -13.20
C LEU A 98 -0.96 -26.13 -12.68
N ASP A 99 -0.01 -26.88 -12.11
CA ASP A 99 -0.35 -28.08 -11.33
C ASP A 99 -1.47 -27.70 -10.34
N PRO A 100 -2.63 -28.36 -10.38
CA PRO A 100 -3.75 -28.06 -9.49
C PRO A 100 -3.34 -28.04 -8.01
N ASN A 101 -2.37 -28.86 -7.61
CA ASN A 101 -1.84 -28.88 -6.25
C ASN A 101 -1.04 -27.62 -5.92
N LEU A 102 -0.26 -27.12 -6.88
CA LEU A 102 0.50 -25.87 -6.73
C LEU A 102 -0.45 -24.68 -6.60
N LEU A 103 -1.47 -24.62 -7.46
CA LEU A 103 -2.48 -23.57 -7.42
C LEU A 103 -3.25 -23.59 -6.10
N ALA A 104 -3.68 -24.77 -5.65
CA ALA A 104 -4.38 -24.92 -4.37
C ALA A 104 -3.54 -24.42 -3.18
N LYS A 105 -2.24 -24.78 -3.12
CA LYS A 105 -1.32 -24.26 -2.09
C LYS A 105 -1.18 -22.74 -2.17
N HIS A 106 -1.04 -22.20 -3.37
CA HIS A 106 -0.91 -20.76 -3.59
C HIS A 106 -2.15 -19.99 -3.12
N VAL A 107 -3.34 -20.45 -3.53
CA VAL A 107 -4.64 -19.91 -3.09
C VAL A 107 -4.75 -19.95 -1.57
N LEU A 108 -4.43 -21.08 -0.93
CA LEU A 108 -4.51 -21.23 0.53
C LEU A 108 -3.57 -20.25 1.26
N VAL A 109 -2.34 -20.09 0.77
CA VAL A 109 -1.36 -19.15 1.36
C VAL A 109 -1.85 -17.71 1.20
N MET A 110 -2.33 -17.34 0.01
CA MET A 110 -2.82 -15.98 -0.24
C MET A 110 -4.07 -15.66 0.58
N PHE A 111 -5.02 -16.60 0.67
CA PHE A 111 -6.20 -16.46 1.51
C PHE A 111 -5.80 -16.27 2.97
N SER A 112 -4.96 -17.16 3.51
CA SER A 112 -4.60 -17.16 4.93
C SER A 112 -3.84 -15.89 5.31
N ALA A 113 -2.89 -15.46 4.48
CA ALA A 113 -2.12 -14.24 4.74
C ALA A 113 -3.01 -13.00 4.79
N ALA A 114 -3.93 -12.86 3.82
CA ALA A 114 -4.82 -11.69 3.76
C ALA A 114 -5.95 -11.76 4.81
N ALA A 115 -6.49 -12.95 5.09
CA ALA A 115 -7.52 -13.15 6.12
C ALA A 115 -7.01 -12.84 7.54
N VAL A 116 -5.70 -12.93 7.78
CA VAL A 116 -5.07 -12.51 9.03
C VAL A 116 -4.68 -11.03 9.00
N LEU A 117 -3.94 -10.60 7.98
CA LEU A 117 -3.40 -9.24 7.94
C LEU A 117 -4.47 -8.18 7.71
N GLY A 118 -5.48 -8.48 6.88
CA GLY A 118 -6.57 -7.57 6.53
C GLY A 118 -7.31 -7.02 7.76
N PRO A 119 -7.90 -7.88 8.61
CA PRO A 119 -8.54 -7.45 9.84
C PRO A 119 -7.61 -6.65 10.78
N LEU A 120 -6.32 -6.99 10.85
CA LEU A 120 -5.37 -6.24 11.68
C LEU A 120 -5.15 -4.82 11.17
N CYS A 121 -5.04 -4.65 9.85
CA CYS A 121 -4.98 -3.33 9.21
C CYS A 121 -6.29 -2.56 9.36
N ASP A 122 -7.41 -3.23 9.12
CA ASP A 122 -8.75 -2.64 9.22
C ASP A 122 -9.08 -2.18 10.64
N GLY A 123 -8.69 -2.96 11.65
CA GLY A 123 -8.80 -2.58 13.05
C GLY A 123 -8.04 -1.31 13.43
N CYS A 124 -7.06 -0.89 12.62
CA CYS A 124 -6.45 0.43 12.80
C CYS A 124 -7.44 1.56 12.52
N HIS A 125 -8.37 1.42 11.58
CA HIS A 125 -9.41 2.43 11.35
C HIS A 125 -10.37 2.54 12.53
N SER A 126 -10.80 1.42 13.12
CA SER A 126 -11.62 1.45 14.33
C SER A 126 -10.89 2.05 15.53
N ARG A 127 -9.59 1.76 15.70
CA ARG A 127 -8.77 2.38 16.77
C ARG A 127 -8.68 3.90 16.65
N HIS A 128 -8.71 4.42 15.42
CA HIS A 128 -8.68 5.85 15.14
C HIS A 128 -10.08 6.47 15.07
N ASP A 129 -11.12 5.76 15.49
CA ASP A 129 -12.51 6.25 15.46
C ASP A 129 -12.98 6.62 14.04
N VAL A 130 -12.45 5.94 13.02
CA VAL A 130 -12.75 6.22 11.61
C VAL A 130 -13.84 5.30 11.07
N LEU A 131 -13.88 4.04 11.52
CA LEU A 131 -14.79 3.00 11.01
C LEU A 131 -15.31 2.15 12.16
N HIS A 132 -16.62 1.89 12.19
CA HIS A 132 -17.27 1.10 13.23
C HIS A 132 -18.24 0.08 12.66
N TYR A 133 -18.15 -1.15 13.15
CA TYR A 133 -19.04 -2.24 12.73
C TYR A 133 -20.36 -2.20 13.49
N THR A 134 -21.46 -2.55 12.82
CA THR A 134 -22.78 -2.56 13.46
C THR A 134 -22.92 -3.69 14.50
N ALA A 135 -22.25 -4.81 14.27
CA ALA A 135 -22.24 -5.97 15.17
C ALA A 135 -20.80 -6.48 15.36
N PRO A 136 -19.95 -5.74 16.09
CA PRO A 136 -18.52 -5.97 16.12
C PRO A 136 -18.15 -7.24 16.89
N SER A 137 -17.13 -7.93 16.38
CA SER A 137 -16.31 -8.87 17.14
C SER A 137 -15.17 -8.09 17.78
N LEU A 138 -15.20 -7.96 19.10
CA LEU A 138 -14.23 -7.19 19.88
C LEU A 138 -13.19 -8.11 20.52
N LEU A 139 -11.93 -7.77 20.34
CA LEU A 139 -10.82 -8.35 21.09
C LEU A 139 -10.31 -7.30 22.08
N THR A 140 -10.43 -7.58 23.38
CA THR A 140 -10.00 -6.69 24.46
C THR A 140 -8.88 -7.32 25.27
N ALA A 141 -7.92 -6.51 25.70
CA ALA A 141 -6.90 -6.91 26.67
C ALA A 141 -7.51 -7.13 28.07
N PRO A 142 -6.82 -7.84 28.99
CA PRO A 142 -7.31 -8.06 30.36
C PRO A 142 -7.59 -6.79 31.16
N ASN A 143 -6.97 -5.66 30.79
CA ASN A 143 -7.17 -4.35 31.40
C ASN A 143 -8.37 -3.58 30.80
N GLY A 144 -9.16 -4.20 29.91
CA GLY A 144 -10.32 -3.59 29.25
C GLY A 144 -10.00 -2.76 28.01
N GLN A 145 -8.73 -2.64 27.60
CA GLN A 145 -8.36 -1.91 26.39
C GLN A 145 -8.80 -2.66 25.13
N LEU A 146 -9.47 -1.97 24.19
CA LEU A 146 -9.80 -2.51 22.87
C LEU A 146 -8.51 -2.70 22.05
N LEU A 147 -8.23 -3.94 21.64
CA LEU A 147 -7.08 -4.30 20.82
C LEU A 147 -7.44 -4.35 19.33
N LEU A 148 -8.59 -4.93 19.02
CA LEU A 148 -9.11 -5.09 17.66
C LEU A 148 -10.64 -5.05 17.69
N GLU A 149 -11.20 -4.23 16.82
CA GLU A 149 -12.60 -4.29 16.42
C GLU A 149 -12.65 -4.77 14.97
N SER A 150 -13.49 -5.77 14.70
CA SER A 150 -13.70 -6.30 13.34
C SER A 150 -15.06 -7.02 13.27
N CYS A 151 -15.29 -7.81 12.22
CA CYS A 151 -16.45 -8.69 12.08
C CYS A 151 -16.05 -10.06 11.52
N TRP A 152 -16.83 -11.10 11.81
CA TRP A 152 -16.53 -12.48 11.41
C TRP A 152 -16.36 -12.68 9.88
N TRP A 153 -17.04 -11.86 9.07
CA TRP A 153 -16.98 -11.92 7.60
C TRP A 153 -15.80 -11.15 7.01
N VAL A 154 -15.16 -10.28 7.79
CA VAL A 154 -14.05 -9.41 7.34
C VAL A 154 -12.82 -10.25 6.95
N PRO A 155 -12.35 -11.24 7.75
CA PRO A 155 -11.30 -12.16 7.33
C PRO A 155 -11.60 -12.86 6.00
N VAL A 156 -12.87 -13.23 5.76
CA VAL A 156 -13.28 -13.92 4.52
C VAL A 156 -13.17 -12.99 3.30
N LEU A 157 -13.66 -11.75 3.41
CA LEU A 157 -13.55 -10.76 2.34
C LEU A 157 -12.08 -10.44 2.01
N PHE A 158 -11.25 -10.18 3.02
CA PHE A 158 -9.82 -9.94 2.80
C PHE A 158 -9.11 -11.18 2.24
N GLY A 159 -9.45 -12.38 2.69
CA GLY A 159 -8.93 -13.63 2.15
C GLY A 159 -9.23 -13.78 0.65
N ILE A 160 -10.47 -13.50 0.23
CA ILE A 160 -10.86 -13.52 -1.19
C ILE A 160 -10.10 -12.46 -1.99
N ALA A 161 -9.98 -11.23 -1.48
CA ALA A 161 -9.18 -10.19 -2.12
C ALA A 161 -7.70 -10.60 -2.25
N GLY A 162 -7.15 -11.26 -1.23
CA GLY A 162 -5.82 -11.85 -1.23
C GLY A 162 -5.62 -12.87 -2.36
N ILE A 163 -6.58 -13.76 -2.57
CA ILE A 163 -6.57 -14.71 -3.70
C ILE A 163 -6.57 -13.94 -5.03
N ILE A 164 -7.54 -13.04 -5.21
CA ILE A 164 -7.72 -12.31 -6.48
C ILE A 164 -6.43 -11.60 -6.86
N LEU A 165 -5.86 -10.80 -5.96
CA LEU A 165 -4.64 -10.05 -6.24
C LEU A 165 -3.40 -10.95 -6.33
N GLY A 166 -3.27 -11.92 -5.41
CA GLY A 166 -2.12 -12.83 -5.35
C GLY A 166 -2.00 -13.76 -6.55
N VAL A 167 -3.12 -14.08 -7.21
CA VAL A 167 -3.16 -14.88 -8.44
C VAL A 167 -3.08 -13.99 -9.68
N SER A 168 -3.81 -12.87 -9.71
CA SER A 168 -3.88 -12.01 -10.90
C SER A 168 -2.52 -11.43 -11.29
N HIS A 169 -1.71 -11.02 -10.32
CA HIS A 169 -0.41 -10.40 -10.60
C HIS A 169 0.57 -11.34 -11.35
N PRO A 170 0.82 -12.58 -10.90
CA PRO A 170 1.59 -13.56 -11.68
C PRO A 170 1.00 -13.88 -13.06
N VAL A 171 -0.33 -13.96 -13.18
CA VAL A 171 -1.01 -14.21 -14.46
C VAL A 171 -0.78 -13.05 -15.44
N LEU A 172 -0.93 -11.82 -14.97
CA LEU A 172 -0.69 -10.61 -15.76
C LEU A 172 0.76 -10.46 -16.18
N ASP A 173 1.72 -10.83 -15.33
CA ASP A 173 3.15 -10.84 -15.69
C ASP A 173 3.43 -11.81 -16.85
N ARG A 174 2.83 -13.00 -16.80
CA ARG A 174 3.00 -14.01 -17.85
C ARG A 174 2.36 -13.56 -19.15
N ALA A 175 1.12 -13.07 -19.10
CA ALA A 175 0.43 -12.54 -20.27
C ALA A 175 1.20 -11.37 -20.90
N ALA A 176 1.77 -10.48 -20.09
CA ALA A 176 2.60 -9.38 -20.57
C ALA A 176 3.89 -9.89 -21.23
N ALA A 177 4.56 -10.89 -20.65
CA ALA A 177 5.77 -11.50 -21.20
C ALA A 177 5.49 -12.17 -22.56
N GLN A 178 4.41 -12.94 -22.68
CA GLN A 178 4.00 -13.58 -23.93
C GLN A 178 3.68 -12.57 -25.04
N ASN A 179 2.92 -11.52 -24.70
CA ASN A 179 2.48 -10.52 -25.67
C ASN A 179 3.61 -9.64 -26.21
N SER A 180 4.66 -9.43 -25.41
CA SER A 180 5.81 -8.59 -25.75
C SER A 180 7.05 -9.37 -26.19
N GLY A 181 7.11 -10.68 -25.92
CA GLY A 181 8.33 -11.48 -26.06
C GLY A 181 9.41 -11.16 -25.02
N ALA A 182 9.10 -10.31 -24.03
CA ALA A 182 10.02 -9.98 -22.95
C ALA A 182 10.13 -11.12 -21.92
N ALA A 183 11.20 -11.11 -21.14
CA ALA A 183 11.34 -12.04 -20.03
C ALA A 183 10.23 -11.83 -18.98
N MET A 184 9.71 -12.93 -18.44
CA MET A 184 8.75 -12.89 -17.33
C MET A 184 9.36 -12.14 -16.14
N ARG A 185 8.54 -11.33 -15.47
CA ARG A 185 8.97 -10.62 -14.27
C ARG A 185 9.41 -11.63 -13.21
N GLY A 186 10.60 -11.44 -12.67
CA GLY A 186 11.13 -12.26 -11.60
C GLY A 186 10.45 -12.02 -10.25
N PRO A 187 10.63 -12.93 -9.29
CA PRO A 187 10.17 -12.72 -7.92
C PRO A 187 10.90 -11.52 -7.28
N PRO A 188 10.22 -10.69 -6.47
CA PRO A 188 10.83 -9.50 -5.86
C PRO A 188 11.84 -9.83 -4.74
N GLY A 189 11.81 -11.04 -4.19
CA GLY A 189 12.56 -11.45 -3.00
C GLY A 189 11.83 -11.09 -1.70
N TRP A 190 12.11 -11.84 -0.62
CA TRP A 190 11.41 -11.64 0.66
C TRP A 190 11.63 -10.26 1.29
N ARG A 191 12.81 -9.67 1.14
CA ARG A 191 13.09 -8.32 1.65
C ARG A 191 12.15 -7.29 1.04
N ALA A 192 12.08 -7.23 -0.29
CA ALA A 192 11.20 -6.31 -0.99
C ALA A 192 9.73 -6.61 -0.72
N THR A 193 9.36 -7.89 -0.61
CA THR A 193 7.99 -8.32 -0.28
C THR A 193 7.56 -7.81 1.10
N ILE A 194 8.36 -8.05 2.13
CA ILE A 194 8.07 -7.63 3.50
C ILE A 194 8.05 -6.11 3.61
N LEU A 195 8.99 -5.41 2.95
CA LEU A 195 8.99 -3.94 2.91
C LEU A 195 7.74 -3.39 2.21
N SER A 196 7.30 -3.99 1.10
CA SER A 196 6.07 -3.57 0.42
C SER A 196 4.84 -3.79 1.27
N ILE A 197 4.74 -4.92 1.98
CA ILE A 197 3.66 -5.21 2.94
C ILE A 197 3.69 -4.20 4.09
N GLY A 198 4.87 -3.92 4.65
CA GLY A 198 5.04 -2.92 5.70
C GLY A 198 4.58 -1.53 5.27
N CYS A 199 4.96 -1.09 4.06
CA CYS A 199 4.52 0.21 3.52
C CYS A 199 3.00 0.27 3.33
N PHE A 200 2.37 -0.83 2.88
CA PHE A 200 0.92 -0.91 2.79
C PHE A 200 0.25 -0.85 4.18
N CYS A 201 0.75 -1.58 5.17
CA CYS A 201 0.25 -1.50 6.54
C CYS A 201 0.39 -0.08 7.11
N SER A 202 1.51 0.60 6.83
CA SER A 202 1.71 2.00 7.20
C SER A 202 0.78 2.95 6.47
N CYS A 203 0.39 2.66 5.22
CA CYS A 203 -0.64 3.41 4.50
C CYS A 203 -2.00 3.31 5.22
N TYR A 204 -2.37 2.11 5.67
CA TYR A 204 -3.57 1.86 6.47
C TYR A 204 -3.55 2.65 7.78
N GLU A 205 -2.47 2.54 8.56
CA GLU A 205 -2.32 3.29 9.82
C GLU A 205 -2.35 4.80 9.58
N LEU A 206 -1.58 5.28 8.60
CA LEU A 206 -1.51 6.71 8.26
C LEU A 206 -2.87 7.26 7.87
N SER A 207 -3.69 6.49 7.16
CA SER A 207 -5.04 6.93 6.78
C SER A 207 -5.95 7.13 8.00
N GLY A 208 -5.89 6.23 8.99
CA GLY A 208 -6.62 6.39 10.25
C GLY A 208 -6.16 7.62 11.02
N VAL A 209 -4.83 7.79 11.18
CA VAL A 209 -4.23 8.94 11.89
C VAL A 209 -4.60 10.26 11.23
N LEU A 210 -4.47 10.36 9.91
CA LEU A 210 -4.75 11.60 9.18
C LEU A 210 -6.24 11.94 9.22
N ALA A 211 -7.13 10.95 9.01
CA ALA A 211 -8.57 11.16 9.05
C ALA A 211 -9.03 11.60 10.46
N GLN A 212 -8.54 10.95 11.52
CA GLN A 212 -8.86 11.33 12.89
C GLN A 212 -8.34 12.75 13.21
N ALA A 213 -7.09 13.05 12.84
CA ALA A 213 -6.51 14.38 13.07
C ALA A 213 -7.28 15.47 12.30
N ALA A 214 -7.71 15.19 11.07
CA ALA A 214 -8.52 16.08 10.26
C ALA A 214 -9.89 16.34 10.92
N ALA A 215 -10.55 15.29 11.41
CA ALA A 215 -11.83 15.40 12.12
C ALA A 215 -11.72 16.21 13.41
N LEU A 216 -10.73 15.92 14.26
CA LEU A 216 -10.52 16.63 15.53
C LEU A 216 -10.17 18.10 15.35
N LYS A 217 -9.42 18.44 14.29
CA LYS A 217 -9.00 19.81 13.99
C LYS A 217 -10.00 20.58 13.11
N GLN A 218 -11.10 19.93 12.68
CA GLN A 218 -12.09 20.51 11.78
C GLN A 218 -11.43 21.17 10.56
N VAL A 219 -10.50 20.47 9.91
CA VAL A 219 -9.73 21.05 8.80
C VAL A 219 -10.65 21.39 7.62
N ASP A 220 -10.45 22.58 7.05
CA ASP A 220 -11.27 23.08 5.94
C ASP A 220 -11.11 22.28 4.64
N SER A 221 -9.99 21.57 4.48
CA SER A 221 -9.69 20.83 3.25
C SER A 221 -9.16 19.42 3.52
N HIS A 222 -10.07 18.46 3.40
CA HIS A 222 -9.77 17.03 3.47
C HIS A 222 -8.80 16.60 2.35
N LEU A 223 -8.95 17.19 1.16
CA LEU A 223 -8.09 16.93 0.00
C LEU A 223 -6.60 17.10 0.31
N PHE A 224 -6.20 18.21 0.94
CA PHE A 224 -4.79 18.47 1.22
C PHE A 224 -4.28 17.82 2.51
N SER A 225 -5.19 17.58 3.47
CA SER A 225 -4.83 17.04 4.78
C SER A 225 -4.82 15.51 4.83
N VAL A 226 -5.57 14.84 3.96
CA VAL A 226 -5.76 13.38 3.99
C VAL A 226 -5.54 12.76 2.61
N ASP A 227 -6.31 13.15 1.60
CA ASP A 227 -6.28 12.52 0.27
C ASP A 227 -4.94 12.63 -0.44
N LEU A 228 -4.38 13.85 -0.57
CA LEU A 228 -3.14 14.08 -1.29
C LEU A 228 -1.94 13.35 -0.65
N PRO A 229 -1.74 13.39 0.68
CA PRO A 229 -0.74 12.56 1.34
C PRO A 229 -0.87 11.07 1.03
N LEU A 230 -2.10 10.52 1.05
CA LEU A 230 -2.34 9.10 0.80
C LEU A 230 -2.19 8.74 -0.68
N LEU A 231 -2.59 9.61 -1.59
CA LEU A 231 -2.31 9.47 -3.02
C LEU A 231 -0.80 9.44 -3.30
N VAL A 232 -0.05 10.37 -2.72
CA VAL A 232 1.42 10.42 -2.86
C VAL A 232 2.04 9.15 -2.28
N ASN A 233 1.55 8.66 -1.13
CA ASN A 233 2.01 7.43 -0.52
C ASN A 233 1.74 6.20 -1.40
N ALA A 234 0.50 6.04 -1.90
CA ALA A 234 0.12 4.95 -2.80
C ALA A 234 0.95 4.98 -4.10
N ALA A 235 1.12 6.16 -4.69
CA ALA A 235 1.96 6.35 -5.88
C ALA A 235 3.42 6.00 -5.62
N ALA A 236 3.98 6.36 -4.45
CA ALA A 236 5.34 6.00 -4.06
C ALA A 236 5.50 4.48 -3.89
N ILE A 237 4.56 3.81 -3.20
CA ILE A 237 4.55 2.35 -3.04
C ILE A 237 4.55 1.67 -4.42
N PHE A 238 3.68 2.11 -5.32
CA PHE A 238 3.62 1.60 -6.68
C PHE A 238 4.93 1.82 -7.44
N ALA A 239 5.49 3.04 -7.38
CA ALA A 239 6.70 3.43 -8.09
C ALA A 239 7.96 2.73 -7.55
N ILE A 240 7.96 2.28 -6.30
CA ILE A 240 9.09 1.57 -5.68
C ILE A 240 8.99 0.06 -5.95
N PHE A 241 7.83 -0.55 -5.71
CA PHE A 241 7.71 -2.02 -5.64
C PHE A 241 7.09 -2.66 -6.89
N GLU A 242 6.21 -1.97 -7.61
CA GLU A 242 5.39 -2.56 -8.67
C GLU A 242 5.84 -2.15 -10.08
N ARG A 243 5.71 -0.87 -10.44
CA ARG A 243 6.19 -0.29 -11.71
C ARG A 243 5.79 -1.08 -12.98
N SER A 244 4.69 -1.82 -12.96
CA SER A 244 4.24 -2.61 -14.10
C SER A 244 2.87 -2.14 -14.59
N ALA A 245 2.59 -2.25 -15.90
CA ALA A 245 1.30 -1.85 -16.45
C ALA A 245 0.15 -2.73 -15.91
N GLY A 246 0.39 -4.04 -15.78
CA GLY A 246 -0.58 -4.97 -15.18
C GLY A 246 -0.86 -4.63 -13.72
N GLY A 247 0.19 -4.33 -12.95
CA GLY A 247 0.06 -3.86 -11.57
C GLY A 247 -0.66 -2.52 -11.47
N LEU A 248 -0.45 -1.58 -12.40
CA LEU A 248 -1.18 -0.31 -12.43
C LEU A 248 -2.66 -0.56 -12.69
N GLY A 249 -2.98 -1.45 -13.62
CA GLY A 249 -4.35 -1.90 -13.89
C GLY A 249 -5.01 -2.47 -12.64
N MET A 250 -4.31 -3.33 -11.89
CA MET A 250 -4.82 -3.90 -10.64
C MET A 250 -4.97 -2.88 -9.51
N ALA A 251 -4.04 -1.93 -9.38
CA ALA A 251 -4.14 -0.84 -8.41
C ALA A 251 -5.34 0.07 -8.71
N LEU A 252 -5.56 0.43 -9.97
CA LEU A 252 -6.73 1.21 -10.38
C LEU A 252 -8.04 0.42 -10.22
N LEU A 253 -8.04 -0.87 -10.56
CA LEU A 253 -9.20 -1.72 -10.40
C LEU A 253 -9.61 -1.82 -8.93
N THR A 254 -8.65 -2.06 -8.02
CA THR A 254 -8.92 -2.14 -6.58
C THR A 254 -9.35 -0.81 -6.00
N ALA A 255 -8.76 0.30 -6.45
CA ALA A 255 -9.16 1.65 -6.08
C ALA A 255 -10.63 1.98 -6.42
N VAL A 256 -11.26 1.25 -7.34
CA VAL A 256 -12.67 1.42 -7.70
C VAL A 256 -13.54 0.32 -7.08
N VAL A 257 -13.17 -0.94 -7.27
CA VAL A 257 -13.96 -2.09 -6.83
C VAL A 257 -14.06 -2.17 -5.31
N GLY A 258 -12.96 -1.89 -4.59
CA GLY A 258 -12.95 -1.86 -3.13
C GLY A 258 -14.01 -0.89 -2.59
N PRO A 259 -13.93 0.42 -2.92
CA PRO A 259 -14.92 1.41 -2.49
C PRO A 259 -16.36 1.08 -2.93
N VAL A 260 -16.56 0.49 -4.11
CA VAL A 260 -17.90 0.04 -4.54
C VAL A 260 -18.45 -1.08 -3.65
N VAL A 261 -17.61 -2.05 -3.28
CA VAL A 261 -17.99 -3.11 -2.32
C VAL A 261 -18.32 -2.49 -0.96
N GLU A 262 -17.49 -1.57 -0.47
CA GLU A 262 -17.73 -0.84 0.78
C GLU A 262 -19.08 -0.12 0.80
N ILE A 263 -19.39 0.65 -0.25
CA ILE A 263 -20.70 1.33 -0.41
C ILE A 263 -21.85 0.32 -0.32
N GLY A 264 -21.69 -0.86 -0.92
CA GLY A 264 -22.66 -1.96 -0.82
C GLY A 264 -22.84 -2.42 0.63
N LEU A 265 -21.75 -2.74 1.32
CA LEU A 265 -21.76 -3.22 2.71
C LEU A 265 -22.39 -2.19 3.67
N ILE A 266 -22.11 -0.90 3.47
CA ILE A 266 -22.69 0.21 4.26
C ILE A 266 -24.18 0.35 3.98
N LYS A 267 -24.63 0.19 2.73
CA LYS A 267 -26.07 0.18 2.40
C LYS A 267 -26.83 -0.99 3.04
N PHE A 268 -26.16 -2.12 3.26
CA PHE A 268 -26.72 -3.24 4.03
C PHE A 268 -26.59 -3.05 5.55
N GLY A 269 -26.08 -1.92 6.01
CA GLY A 269 -25.96 -1.59 7.44
C GLY A 269 -24.93 -2.44 8.18
N LEU A 270 -23.91 -2.97 7.50
CA LEU A 270 -22.93 -3.86 8.11
C LEU A 270 -21.85 -3.12 8.92
N TYR A 271 -21.51 -1.90 8.50
CA TYR A 271 -20.64 -0.97 9.21
C TYR A 271 -20.86 0.45 8.69
N HIS A 272 -20.19 1.43 9.30
CA HIS A 272 -20.21 2.81 8.85
C HIS A 272 -18.87 3.52 9.13
N TYR A 273 -18.60 4.57 8.37
CA TYR A 273 -17.54 5.53 8.70
C TYR A 273 -18.07 6.64 9.60
N SER A 274 -17.24 7.13 10.52
CA SER A 274 -17.59 8.24 11.41
C SER A 274 -17.73 9.56 10.65
N HIS A 275 -16.90 9.76 9.63
CA HIS A 275 -16.83 10.99 8.83
C HIS A 275 -16.75 10.67 7.34
N PRO A 276 -17.85 10.28 6.69
CA PRO A 276 -17.88 9.97 5.26
C PRO A 276 -17.93 11.24 4.40
N ASP A 277 -17.34 11.18 3.21
CA ASP A 277 -17.35 12.27 2.23
C ASP A 277 -18.49 12.11 1.21
N PHE A 278 -18.65 10.91 0.64
CA PHE A 278 -19.71 10.62 -0.34
C PHE A 278 -20.18 9.17 -0.27
N TRP A 279 -21.49 8.96 -0.44
CA TRP A 279 -22.14 7.64 -0.41
C TRP A 279 -21.78 6.75 0.79
N GLY A 280 -21.45 7.36 1.93
CA GLY A 280 -21.12 6.67 3.16
C GLY A 280 -19.65 6.28 3.32
N ILE A 281 -18.78 6.59 2.36
CA ILE A 281 -17.34 6.33 2.44
C ILE A 281 -16.52 7.63 2.41
N PRO A 282 -15.29 7.62 2.96
CA PRO A 282 -14.34 8.72 2.77
C PRO A 282 -13.64 8.61 1.41
N SER A 283 -13.24 9.73 0.82
CA SER A 283 -12.59 9.77 -0.50
C SER A 283 -11.25 9.06 -0.52
N TRP A 284 -10.50 9.13 0.59
CA TRP A 284 -9.15 8.62 0.68
C TRP A 284 -9.04 7.10 0.68
N ILE A 285 -10.13 6.36 0.94
CA ILE A 285 -10.12 4.89 0.96
C ILE A 285 -9.70 4.31 -0.40
N THR A 286 -10.00 5.04 -1.47
CA THR A 286 -9.53 4.80 -2.84
C THR A 286 -8.01 4.58 -2.91
N TYR A 287 -7.23 5.39 -2.20
CA TYR A 287 -5.77 5.33 -2.25
C TYR A 287 -5.21 4.20 -1.38
N VAL A 288 -5.89 3.87 -0.29
CA VAL A 288 -5.55 2.71 0.55
C VAL A 288 -5.72 1.41 -0.24
N TYR A 289 -6.83 1.27 -0.97
CA TYR A 289 -7.02 0.14 -1.89
C TYR A 289 -5.96 0.08 -2.99
N ALA A 290 -5.64 1.21 -3.61
CA ALA A 290 -4.58 1.28 -4.62
C ALA A 290 -3.22 0.82 -4.06
N ALA A 291 -2.88 1.21 -2.83
CA ALA A 291 -1.63 0.83 -2.15
C ALA A 291 -1.56 -0.66 -1.82
N GLY A 292 -2.70 -1.34 -1.65
CA GLY A 292 -2.76 -2.78 -1.38
C GLY A 292 -2.28 -3.64 -2.55
N SER A 293 -2.52 -3.21 -3.79
CA SER A 293 -2.17 -4.00 -4.99
C SER A 293 -0.67 -4.34 -5.08
N PRO A 294 0.28 -3.39 -4.97
CA PRO A 294 1.71 -3.70 -4.94
C PRO A 294 2.11 -4.72 -3.86
N ALA A 295 1.59 -4.59 -2.64
CA ALA A 295 1.94 -5.46 -1.52
C ALA A 295 1.46 -6.90 -1.74
N VAL A 296 0.18 -7.08 -2.08
CA VAL A 296 -0.40 -8.40 -2.31
C VAL A 296 0.15 -9.02 -3.59
N GLY A 297 0.41 -8.21 -4.62
CA GLY A 297 1.06 -8.64 -5.86
C GLY A 297 2.51 -9.12 -5.64
N ALA A 298 3.29 -8.42 -4.80
CA ALA A 298 4.63 -8.84 -4.42
C ALA A 298 4.61 -10.17 -3.65
N LEU A 299 3.69 -10.30 -2.69
CA LEU A 299 3.49 -11.55 -1.94
C LEU A 299 3.09 -12.70 -2.87
N GLY A 300 2.15 -12.46 -3.79
CA GLY A 300 1.69 -13.45 -4.76
C GLY A 300 2.82 -13.96 -5.67
N ARG A 301 3.66 -13.07 -6.19
CA ARG A 301 4.83 -13.47 -6.99
C ARG A 301 5.85 -14.28 -6.18
N GLN A 302 6.15 -13.83 -4.97
CA GLN A 302 7.19 -14.44 -4.16
C GLN A 302 6.77 -15.81 -3.61
N THR A 303 5.52 -15.95 -3.15
CA THR A 303 4.99 -17.23 -2.66
C THR A 303 4.91 -18.28 -3.78
N LEU A 304 4.40 -17.91 -4.95
CA LEU A 304 4.36 -18.80 -6.11
C LEU A 304 5.76 -19.28 -6.54
N HIS A 305 6.75 -18.38 -6.47
CA HIS A 305 8.14 -18.73 -6.75
C HIS A 305 8.67 -19.79 -5.78
N GLU A 306 8.49 -19.59 -4.46
CA GLU A 306 8.96 -20.55 -3.46
C GLU A 306 8.24 -21.90 -3.54
N LEU A 307 6.94 -21.90 -3.84
CA LEU A 307 6.18 -23.14 -4.01
C LEU A 307 6.69 -23.94 -5.20
N ARG A 308 6.91 -23.31 -6.35
CA ARG A 308 7.51 -23.96 -7.54
C ARG A 308 8.89 -24.52 -7.25
N LYS A 309 9.73 -23.74 -6.55
CA LYS A 309 11.07 -24.17 -6.16
C LYS A 309 11.04 -25.42 -5.27
N ARG A 310 10.07 -25.51 -4.35
CA ARG A 310 9.88 -26.69 -3.49
C ARG A 310 9.38 -27.91 -4.24
N GLU A 311 8.52 -27.72 -5.25
CA GLU A 311 8.04 -28.83 -6.08
C GLU A 311 9.13 -29.38 -7.00
N GLN A 312 9.99 -28.52 -7.55
CA GLN A 312 11.14 -28.96 -8.35
C GLN A 312 12.23 -29.69 -7.54
N ALA A 313 12.22 -29.53 -6.22
CA ALA A 313 13.17 -30.18 -5.32
C ALA A 313 12.68 -31.54 -4.78
N ARG A 314 11.43 -31.92 -5.08
CA ARG A 314 10.84 -33.21 -4.74
C ARG A 314 10.97 -34.18 -5.91
#